data_AF-A0A942VZB1-F1
#
_entry.id   AF-A0A942VZB1-F1
#
_cell.length_a   1.000
_cell.length_b   1.000
_cell.length_c   1.000
_cell.angle_alpha   90.00
_cell.angle_beta   90.00
_cell.angle_gamma   90.00
#
_symmetry.space_group_name_H-M   'P 1'
#
loop_
_entity.id
_entity.type
_entity.pdbx_description
1 polymer ?
#
loop_
_entity_poly.entity_id
_entity_poly.type
_entity_poly.pdbx_seq_one_letter_code
_entity_poly.pdbx_strand_id
1 'polypeptide(L)'
;MNNNYNITYPSGTDYYDINVFNNNFSKLADAVDSVRSSGYQGDIIVAAYNSTNPLKNYAHFTCTQGDCSNILNSALSKVNAGGRIILLDGDFYLTNIWTINKKVHITGMGKFYTTFNKRDDNIQAQLIKTTANEILIENIGFKTNPNTSNSNIISIGSNKVEINSCYFYITYTGSGDSACPIHFSYQFAYTAIRNCLIEKYKDNRYIVRAENSQWRGIMTGNFVTNISDNSQLAVAVNLMNQTSKDQIDFSGQKTAIYIKGSLVN
;
A
#
# COMPACT_ATOMS: atom_id res chain seq x y z
N MET A 1 16.12 26.29 -2.00
CA MET A 1 17.28 27.11 -2.37
C MET A 1 16.86 27.92 -3.59
N ASN A 2 16.92 29.25 -3.53
CA ASN A 2 16.71 30.11 -4.70
C ASN A 2 17.95 30.03 -5.60
N ASN A 3 17.97 29.10 -6.55
CA ASN A 3 18.97 29.13 -7.60
C ASN A 3 18.50 30.16 -8.63
N ASN A 4 19.14 31.32 -8.65
CA ASN A 4 19.04 32.24 -9.78
C ASN A 4 19.60 31.51 -11.01
N TYR A 5 18.75 31.16 -11.98
CA TYR A 5 19.10 30.39 -13.18
C TYR A 5 19.98 31.16 -14.19
N ASN A 6 20.70 32.21 -13.76
CA ASN A 6 21.53 33.08 -14.60
C ASN A 6 20.81 33.55 -15.89
N ILE A 7 19.52 33.86 -15.77
CA ILE A 7 18.71 34.45 -16.84
C ILE A 7 19.14 35.90 -16.99
N THR A 8 19.45 36.32 -18.22
CA THR A 8 19.83 37.71 -18.51
C THR A 8 18.58 38.50 -18.83
N TYR A 9 18.32 39.57 -18.08
CA TYR A 9 17.26 40.53 -18.42
C TYR A 9 17.72 41.41 -19.59
N PRO A 10 16.89 41.61 -20.63
CA PRO A 10 17.16 42.63 -21.65
C PRO A 10 17.24 44.01 -20.99
N SER A 11 18.15 44.88 -21.43
CA SER A 11 18.14 46.26 -20.96
C SER A 11 16.95 47.00 -21.58
N GLY A 12 16.41 48.02 -20.88
CA GLY A 12 15.18 48.72 -21.29
C GLY A 12 15.26 49.46 -22.65
N THR A 13 16.43 49.45 -23.30
CA THR A 13 16.70 50.09 -24.60
C THR A 13 17.04 49.10 -25.72
N ASP A 14 17.12 47.80 -25.43
CA ASP A 14 17.49 46.80 -26.43
C ASP A 14 16.29 46.44 -27.33
N TYR A 15 16.50 46.47 -28.65
CA TYR A 15 15.63 45.75 -29.58
C TYR A 15 15.59 44.27 -29.20
N TYR A 16 14.47 43.58 -29.46
CA TYR A 16 14.26 42.17 -29.11
C TYR A 16 15.37 41.26 -29.68
N ASP A 17 16.42 40.99 -28.90
CA ASP A 17 17.52 40.12 -29.31
C ASP A 17 17.10 38.65 -29.14
N ILE A 18 16.76 38.03 -30.28
CA ILE A 18 16.34 36.64 -30.35
C ILE A 18 17.40 35.67 -29.80
N ASN A 19 18.68 36.04 -29.81
CA ASN A 19 19.75 35.21 -29.26
C ASN A 19 19.73 35.21 -27.72
N VAL A 20 19.42 36.34 -27.10
CA VAL A 20 19.24 36.44 -25.63
C VAL A 20 18.03 35.61 -25.20
N PHE A 21 16.92 35.69 -25.95
CA PHE A 21 15.74 34.87 -25.71
C PHE A 21 16.06 33.36 -25.80
N ASN A 22 16.66 32.92 -26.91
CA ASN A 22 16.98 31.51 -27.12
C ASN A 22 17.95 30.99 -26.06
N ASN A 23 18.96 31.76 -25.66
CA ASN A 23 19.89 31.38 -24.60
C ASN A 23 19.19 31.25 -23.24
N ASN A 24 18.28 32.16 -22.90
CA ASN A 24 17.50 32.07 -21.67
C ASN A 24 16.55 30.85 -21.68
N PHE A 25 15.96 30.54 -22.84
CA PHE A 25 15.08 29.38 -23.00
C PHE A 25 15.84 28.06 -22.85
N SER A 26 17.03 27.94 -23.46
CA SER A 26 17.90 26.77 -23.27
C SER A 26 18.33 26.58 -21.82
N LYS A 27 18.74 27.67 -21.13
CA LYS A 27 19.10 27.60 -19.70
C LYS A 27 17.93 27.15 -18.82
N LEU A 28 16.71 27.55 -19.15
CA LEU A 28 15.51 27.10 -18.45
C LEU A 28 15.24 25.62 -18.71
N ALA A 29 15.40 25.14 -19.94
CA ALA A 29 15.27 23.73 -20.28
C ALA A 29 16.31 22.87 -19.51
N ASP A 30 17.58 23.30 -19.51
CA ASP A 30 18.66 22.63 -18.76
C ASP A 30 18.37 22.59 -17.25
N ALA A 31 17.82 23.68 -16.70
CA ALA A 31 17.43 23.74 -15.30
C ALA A 31 16.29 22.76 -14.98
N VAL A 32 15.29 22.65 -15.86
CA VAL A 32 14.19 21.68 -15.72
C VAL A 32 14.71 20.25 -15.80
N ASP A 33 15.62 19.96 -16.73
CA ASP A 33 16.25 18.64 -16.85
C ASP A 33 17.18 18.32 -15.68
N SER A 34 17.87 19.32 -15.12
CA SER A 34 18.65 19.20 -13.88
C SER A 34 17.76 18.87 -12.67
N VAL A 35 16.60 19.52 -12.55
CA VAL A 35 15.60 19.20 -11.50
C VAL A 35 15.01 17.80 -11.70
N ARG A 36 14.75 17.38 -12.94
CA ARG A 36 14.29 16.00 -13.22
C ARG A 36 15.36 14.95 -12.91
N SER A 37 16.62 15.25 -13.20
CA SER A 37 17.75 14.32 -13.02
C SER A 37 18.25 14.22 -11.57
N SER A 38 18.05 15.27 -10.76
CA SER A 38 18.36 15.28 -9.31
C SER A 38 17.41 14.45 -8.44
N GLY A 39 16.44 13.76 -9.05
CA GLY A 39 15.47 12.91 -8.37
C GLY A 39 14.19 13.67 -8.07
N TYR A 40 13.07 13.20 -8.62
CA TYR A 40 11.74 13.79 -8.45
C TYR A 40 11.45 14.07 -6.97
N GLN A 41 11.17 15.33 -6.62
CA GLN A 41 10.81 15.76 -5.27
C GLN A 41 9.31 15.60 -4.95
N GLY A 42 8.52 15.02 -5.86
CA GLY A 42 7.06 14.95 -5.77
C GLY A 42 6.49 13.54 -5.63
N ASP A 43 5.17 13.46 -5.76
CA ASP A 43 4.44 12.20 -5.80
C ASP A 43 4.82 11.37 -7.04
N ILE A 44 5.04 10.07 -6.85
CA ILE A 44 5.26 9.14 -7.96
C ILE A 44 3.92 8.55 -8.37
N ILE A 45 3.51 8.80 -9.61
CA ILE A 45 2.30 8.25 -10.21
C ILE A 45 2.63 6.96 -10.95
N VAL A 46 1.93 5.88 -10.61
CA VAL A 46 2.03 4.56 -11.27
C VAL A 46 0.67 4.18 -11.85
N ALA A 47 0.61 3.88 -13.13
CA ALA A 47 -0.60 3.42 -13.79
C ALA A 47 -0.61 1.90 -13.98
N ALA A 48 -1.78 1.29 -13.80
CA ALA A 48 -2.00 -0.08 -14.25
C ALA A 48 -2.00 -0.14 -15.79
N TYR A 49 -1.67 -1.31 -16.35
CA TYR A 49 -1.71 -1.51 -17.80
C TYR A 49 -3.12 -1.26 -18.37
N ASN A 50 -4.16 -1.64 -17.64
CA ASN A 50 -5.56 -1.48 -18.03
C ASN A 50 -6.23 -0.21 -17.46
N SER A 51 -5.45 0.71 -16.87
CA SER A 51 -5.96 2.00 -16.41
C SER A 51 -6.65 2.74 -17.56
N THR A 52 -7.83 3.30 -17.27
CA THR A 52 -8.61 4.16 -18.17
C THR A 52 -8.50 5.64 -17.80
N ASN A 53 -7.86 5.96 -16.68
CA ASN A 53 -7.67 7.33 -16.24
C ASN A 53 -6.80 8.13 -17.24
N PRO A 54 -7.24 9.32 -17.68
CA PRO A 54 -6.48 10.18 -18.59
C PRO A 54 -5.06 10.52 -18.12
N LEU A 55 -4.81 10.50 -16.80
CA LEU A 55 -3.49 10.74 -16.22
C LEU A 55 -2.47 9.64 -16.52
N LYS A 56 -2.89 8.49 -17.04
CA LYS A 56 -1.99 7.39 -17.43
C LYS A 56 -0.90 7.83 -18.39
N ASN A 57 -1.21 8.72 -19.34
CA ASN A 57 -0.24 9.25 -20.31
C ASN A 57 0.86 10.11 -19.67
N TYR A 58 0.64 10.54 -18.43
CA TYR A 58 1.57 11.35 -17.63
C TYR A 58 2.10 10.58 -16.41
N ALA A 59 1.78 9.28 -16.29
CA ALA A 59 2.29 8.47 -15.20
C ALA A 59 3.81 8.31 -15.32
N HIS A 60 4.50 8.39 -14.19
CA HIS A 60 5.97 8.20 -14.15
C HIS A 60 6.34 6.76 -14.50
N PHE A 61 5.45 5.83 -14.16
CA PHE A 61 5.57 4.42 -14.47
C PHE A 61 4.24 3.86 -14.92
N THR A 62 4.28 2.95 -15.89
CA THR A 62 3.11 2.15 -16.29
C THR A 62 3.46 0.67 -16.16
N CYS A 63 2.61 -0.07 -15.46
CA CYS A 63 2.76 -1.52 -15.35
C CYS A 63 2.64 -2.21 -16.70
N THR A 64 3.24 -3.40 -16.81
CA THR A 64 2.91 -4.34 -17.88
C THR A 64 1.63 -5.09 -17.54
N GLN A 65 0.97 -5.67 -18.55
CA GLN A 65 -0.20 -6.53 -18.34
C GLN A 65 0.12 -7.72 -17.44
N GLY A 66 1.40 -8.11 -17.37
CA GLY A 66 1.81 -9.36 -16.77
C GLY A 66 2.38 -9.27 -15.36
N ASP A 67 3.20 -8.28 -15.06
CA ASP A 67 3.74 -8.17 -13.71
C ASP A 67 4.09 -6.71 -13.40
N CYS A 68 3.57 -6.25 -12.27
CA CYS A 68 3.81 -4.94 -11.72
C CYS A 68 4.97 -4.93 -10.71
N SER A 69 5.44 -6.07 -10.21
CA SER A 69 6.39 -6.11 -9.08
C SER A 69 7.66 -5.28 -9.33
N ASN A 70 8.30 -5.41 -10.50
CA ASN A 70 9.50 -4.64 -10.84
C ASN A 70 9.23 -3.14 -11.04
N ILE A 71 8.07 -2.79 -11.58
CA ILE A 71 7.67 -1.40 -11.79
C ILE A 71 7.39 -0.72 -10.45
N LEU A 72 6.71 -1.40 -9.52
CA LEU A 72 6.46 -0.89 -8.18
C LEU A 72 7.74 -0.76 -7.35
N ASN A 73 8.70 -1.68 -7.51
CA ASN A 73 10.04 -1.55 -6.92
C ASN A 73 10.80 -0.33 -7.50
N SER A 74 10.63 -0.05 -8.79
CA SER A 74 11.21 1.14 -9.44
C SER A 74 10.56 2.43 -8.93
N ALA A 75 9.25 2.45 -8.77
CA ALA A 75 8.52 3.56 -8.16
C ALA A 75 8.96 3.78 -6.70
N LEU A 76 9.06 2.71 -5.92
CA LEU A 76 9.52 2.76 -4.53
C LEU A 76 10.97 3.23 -4.42
N SER A 77 11.87 2.85 -5.33
CA SER A 77 13.25 3.32 -5.29
C SER A 77 13.36 4.82 -5.59
N LYS A 78 12.53 5.32 -6.52
CA LYS A 78 12.51 6.73 -6.94
C LYS A 78 11.78 7.66 -5.98
N VAL A 79 10.75 7.22 -5.27
CA VAL A 79 10.05 8.08 -4.31
C VAL A 79 10.97 8.41 -3.12
N ASN A 80 10.96 9.65 -2.68
CA ASN A 80 11.68 10.06 -1.47
C ASN A 80 11.08 9.40 -0.22
N ALA A 81 11.89 9.22 0.82
CA ALA A 81 11.39 8.73 2.10
C ALA A 81 10.36 9.71 2.67
N GLY A 82 9.17 9.21 3.03
CA GLY A 82 8.02 10.03 3.42
C GLY A 82 7.21 10.61 2.26
N GLY A 83 7.65 10.41 1.01
CA GLY A 83 6.89 10.78 -0.17
C GLY A 83 5.70 9.84 -0.43
N ARG A 84 4.99 10.10 -1.53
CA ARG A 84 3.77 9.39 -1.88
C ARG A 84 3.88 8.68 -3.23
N ILE A 85 3.32 7.48 -3.30
CA ILE A 85 3.07 6.73 -4.53
C ILE A 85 1.56 6.74 -4.76
N ILE A 86 1.13 7.30 -5.88
CA ILE A 86 -0.26 7.37 -6.32
C ILE A 86 -0.47 6.29 -7.38
N LEU A 87 -1.34 5.33 -7.08
CA LEU A 87 -1.73 4.26 -7.99
C LEU A 87 -3.02 4.68 -8.71
N LEU A 88 -2.99 4.75 -10.04
CA LEU A 88 -4.20 5.02 -10.82
C LEU A 88 -5.18 3.83 -10.77
N ASP A 89 -6.34 3.99 -11.40
CA ASP A 89 -7.32 2.90 -11.56
C ASP A 89 -6.73 1.71 -12.35
N GLY A 90 -7.32 0.54 -12.16
CA GLY A 90 -6.98 -0.70 -12.83
C GLY A 90 -6.36 -1.75 -11.91
N ASP A 91 -5.87 -2.80 -12.56
CA ASP A 91 -5.42 -4.04 -11.93
C ASP A 91 -3.90 -4.14 -11.98
N PHE A 92 -3.31 -4.21 -10.79
CA PHE A 92 -1.89 -4.40 -10.56
C PHE A 92 -1.62 -5.86 -10.24
N TYR A 93 -1.20 -6.62 -11.24
CA TYR A 93 -0.86 -8.04 -11.08
C TYR A 93 0.55 -8.20 -10.51
N LEU A 94 0.71 -8.99 -9.45
CA LEU A 94 2.00 -9.27 -8.82
C LEU A 94 2.36 -10.76 -8.94
N THR A 95 3.55 -11.03 -9.48
CA THR A 95 4.18 -12.36 -9.40
C THR A 95 5.00 -12.50 -8.12
N ASN A 96 5.59 -11.40 -7.65
CA ASN A 96 6.43 -11.37 -6.46
C ASN A 96 5.86 -10.45 -5.38
N ILE A 97 6.16 -10.78 -4.11
CA ILE A 97 5.81 -9.93 -2.96
C ILE A 97 6.47 -8.56 -3.11
N TRP A 98 5.67 -7.50 -3.06
CA TRP A 98 6.18 -6.14 -3.03
C TRP A 98 6.63 -5.79 -1.62
N THR A 99 7.95 -5.69 -1.43
CA THR A 99 8.54 -5.37 -0.12
C THR A 99 8.72 -3.87 0.04
N ILE A 100 7.93 -3.26 0.93
CA ILE A 100 7.98 -1.83 1.23
C ILE A 100 9.05 -1.60 2.31
N ASN A 101 10.21 -1.15 1.86
CA ASN A 101 11.44 -1.00 2.66
C ASN A 101 11.85 0.45 2.93
N LYS A 102 10.94 1.40 2.71
CA LYS A 102 11.12 2.81 3.10
C LYS A 102 9.83 3.41 3.63
N LYS A 103 9.94 4.46 4.45
CA LYS A 103 8.82 5.32 4.83
C LYS A 103 8.14 5.85 3.58
N VAL A 104 6.85 5.61 3.41
CA VAL A 104 6.11 5.99 2.19
C VAL A 104 4.60 5.99 2.45
N HIS A 105 3.89 6.84 1.73
CA HIS A 105 2.45 6.79 1.60
C HIS A 105 2.08 6.16 0.23
N ILE A 106 1.32 5.08 0.21
CA ILE A 106 0.81 4.44 -1.00
C ILE A 106 -0.71 4.57 -1.02
N THR A 107 -1.25 5.24 -2.03
CA THR A 107 -2.68 5.54 -2.14
C THR A 107 -3.21 5.15 -3.52
N GLY A 108 -4.39 4.52 -3.56
CA GLY A 108 -5.12 4.25 -4.80
C GLY A 108 -6.21 5.27 -5.10
N MET A 109 -6.83 5.17 -6.27
CA MET A 109 -8.00 6.00 -6.65
C MET A 109 -9.30 5.57 -5.95
N GLY A 110 -9.25 4.52 -5.12
CA GLY A 110 -10.38 3.97 -4.41
C GLY A 110 -10.29 2.45 -4.38
N LYS A 111 -10.73 1.85 -3.26
CA LYS A 111 -10.57 0.41 -2.98
C LYS A 111 -11.23 -0.55 -3.97
N PHE A 112 -12.14 -0.06 -4.81
CA PHE A 112 -12.77 -0.83 -5.88
C PHE A 112 -12.23 -0.48 -7.28
N TYR A 113 -11.44 0.58 -7.40
CA TYR A 113 -10.91 1.08 -8.67
C TYR A 113 -9.43 0.75 -8.86
N THR A 114 -8.64 0.74 -7.79
CA THR A 114 -7.23 0.34 -7.80
C THR A 114 -7.12 -0.99 -7.07
N THR A 115 -6.75 -2.06 -7.78
CA THR A 115 -6.68 -3.39 -7.15
C THR A 115 -5.35 -4.10 -7.37
N PHE A 116 -4.79 -4.69 -6.32
CA PHE A 116 -3.69 -5.64 -6.41
C PHE A 116 -4.23 -7.07 -6.49
N ASN A 117 -3.69 -7.83 -7.45
CA ASN A 117 -4.07 -9.21 -7.72
C ASN A 117 -2.81 -10.09 -7.74
N LYS A 118 -2.85 -11.28 -7.14
CA LYS A 118 -1.77 -12.26 -7.32
C LYS A 118 -1.95 -12.92 -8.67
N ARG A 119 -0.88 -13.03 -9.48
CA ARG A 119 -0.96 -13.62 -10.83
C ARG A 119 -0.69 -15.14 -10.90
N ASP A 120 -0.32 -15.78 -9.80
CA ASP A 120 -0.02 -17.22 -9.81
C ASP A 120 -1.07 -18.04 -9.09
N ASP A 121 -1.41 -19.18 -9.71
CA ASP A 121 -2.38 -20.17 -9.22
C ASP A 121 -1.86 -21.05 -8.06
N ASN A 122 -0.72 -20.73 -7.42
CA ASN A 122 -0.17 -21.65 -6.41
C ASN A 122 0.73 -21.04 -5.30
N ILE A 123 0.35 -21.38 -4.06
CA ILE A 123 1.08 -21.42 -2.77
C ILE A 123 0.98 -20.22 -1.81
N GLN A 124 1.07 -18.94 -2.20
CA GLN A 124 1.00 -17.85 -1.20
C GLN A 124 0.20 -16.62 -1.68
N ALA A 125 -0.72 -16.16 -0.84
CA ALA A 125 -1.55 -14.97 -1.09
C ALA A 125 -0.82 -13.63 -0.93
N GLN A 126 0.44 -13.65 -0.48
CA GLN A 126 1.12 -12.44 -0.04
C GLN A 126 1.45 -11.53 -1.22
N LEU A 127 0.89 -10.32 -1.16
CA LEU A 127 1.10 -9.25 -2.13
C LEU A 127 2.09 -8.23 -1.59
N ILE A 128 2.00 -7.92 -0.30
CA ILE A 128 2.80 -6.86 0.33
C ILE A 128 3.49 -7.39 1.60
N LYS A 129 4.74 -6.97 1.78
CA LYS A 129 5.48 -7.10 3.03
C LYS A 129 6.04 -5.74 3.43
N THR A 130 5.84 -5.31 4.67
CA THR A 130 6.47 -4.09 5.20
C THR A 130 7.73 -4.43 5.99
N THR A 131 8.81 -3.67 5.78
CA THR A 131 10.06 -3.80 6.55
C THR A 131 10.57 -2.46 7.08
N ALA A 132 10.08 -1.34 6.54
CA ALA A 132 10.35 -0.01 7.09
C ALA A 132 9.19 0.52 7.92
N ASN A 133 9.50 1.48 8.80
CA ASN A 133 8.51 2.11 9.66
C ASN A 133 7.77 3.24 8.93
N GLU A 134 6.63 3.66 9.49
CA GLU A 134 5.87 4.84 9.03
C GLU A 134 5.36 4.69 7.59
N ILE A 135 4.59 3.63 7.36
CA ILE A 135 3.99 3.31 6.07
C ILE A 135 2.48 3.52 6.16
N LEU A 136 1.92 4.26 5.20
CA LEU A 136 0.47 4.37 5.02
C LEU A 136 0.09 3.66 3.72
N ILE A 137 -0.90 2.76 3.78
CA ILE A 137 -1.51 2.09 2.63
C ILE A 137 -3.00 2.41 2.67
N GLU A 138 -3.52 3.10 1.64
CA GLU A 138 -4.93 3.48 1.63
C GLU A 138 -5.60 3.39 0.26
N ASN A 139 -6.93 3.26 0.28
CA ASN A 139 -7.79 3.33 -0.92
C ASN A 139 -7.45 2.29 -1.99
N ILE A 140 -7.05 1.08 -1.57
CA ILE A 140 -6.62 -0.01 -2.46
C ILE A 140 -7.41 -1.28 -2.16
N GLY A 141 -7.80 -1.99 -3.22
CA GLY A 141 -8.34 -3.33 -3.15
C GLY A 141 -7.25 -4.38 -3.25
N PHE A 142 -7.36 -5.45 -2.47
CA PHE A 142 -6.47 -6.60 -2.51
C PHE A 142 -7.31 -7.85 -2.74
N LYS A 143 -7.10 -8.52 -3.87
CA LYS A 143 -7.87 -9.70 -4.26
C LYS A 143 -6.94 -10.89 -4.43
N THR A 144 -7.21 -11.96 -3.70
CA THR A 144 -6.40 -13.17 -3.73
C THR A 144 -7.28 -14.43 -3.66
N ASN A 145 -6.81 -15.51 -4.30
CA ASN A 145 -7.38 -16.84 -4.19
C ASN A 145 -6.28 -17.82 -3.75
N PRO A 146 -5.93 -17.82 -2.45
CA PRO A 146 -4.93 -18.74 -1.94
C PRO A 146 -5.43 -20.18 -2.06
N ASN A 147 -4.53 -21.15 -2.20
CA ASN A 147 -4.87 -22.58 -2.15
C ASN A 147 -4.12 -23.35 -1.06
N THR A 148 -3.41 -22.64 -0.17
CA THR A 148 -2.70 -23.20 0.98
C THR A 148 -3.13 -22.56 2.29
N SER A 149 -2.97 -23.31 3.38
CA SER A 149 -3.00 -22.77 4.73
C SER A 149 -1.73 -21.93 4.98
N ASN A 150 -1.81 -20.94 5.87
CA ASN A 150 -0.74 -19.96 6.17
C ASN A 150 -0.48 -18.93 5.07
N SER A 151 -1.55 -18.50 4.41
CA SER A 151 -1.50 -17.40 3.46
C SER A 151 -1.96 -16.09 4.10
N ASN A 152 -1.27 -15.00 3.80
CA ASN A 152 -1.73 -13.67 4.16
C ASN A 152 -1.58 -12.70 3.01
N ILE A 153 -2.43 -11.68 2.91
CA ILE A 153 -2.34 -10.68 1.83
C ILE A 153 -1.22 -9.67 2.13
N ILE A 154 -1.21 -9.15 3.36
CA ILE A 154 -0.22 -8.18 3.83
C ILE A 154 0.50 -8.74 5.05
N SER A 155 1.84 -8.75 5.01
CA SER A 155 2.70 -9.07 6.16
C SER A 155 3.28 -7.79 6.74
N ILE A 156 2.94 -7.50 7.98
CA ILE A 156 3.43 -6.33 8.71
C ILE A 156 4.66 -6.76 9.51
N GLY A 157 5.82 -6.38 8.98
CA GLY A 157 7.14 -6.64 9.57
C GLY A 157 7.78 -5.39 10.18
N SER A 158 6.99 -4.34 10.44
CA SER A 158 7.52 -3.02 10.83
C SER A 158 6.55 -2.20 11.70
N ASN A 159 7.02 -1.05 12.17
CA ASN A 159 6.33 -0.17 13.11
C ASN A 159 5.59 1.00 12.44
N LYS A 160 4.53 1.49 13.10
CA LYS A 160 3.73 2.64 12.63
C LYS A 160 3.20 2.42 11.21
N VAL A 161 2.59 1.26 10.97
CA VAL A 161 1.94 0.94 9.70
C VAL A 161 0.45 1.23 9.81
N GLU A 162 -0.09 1.98 8.86
CA GLU A 162 -1.50 2.26 8.75
C GLU A 162 -2.08 1.65 7.47
N ILE A 163 -3.21 0.97 7.63
CA ILE A 163 -4.03 0.43 6.55
C ILE A 163 -5.40 1.11 6.67
N ASN A 164 -5.76 1.94 5.70
CA ASN A 164 -6.98 2.76 5.78
C ASN A 164 -7.83 2.65 4.52
N SER A 165 -9.15 2.48 4.68
CA SER A 165 -10.09 2.48 3.56
C SER A 165 -9.72 1.47 2.46
N CYS A 166 -9.15 0.34 2.83
CA CYS A 166 -8.78 -0.73 1.90
C CYS A 166 -9.90 -1.77 1.78
N TYR A 167 -9.86 -2.55 0.70
CA TYR A 167 -10.74 -3.69 0.49
C TYR A 167 -9.89 -4.96 0.44
N PHE A 168 -10.26 -5.98 1.21
CA PHE A 168 -9.61 -7.28 1.21
C PHE A 168 -10.60 -8.34 0.77
N TYR A 169 -10.24 -9.10 -0.26
CA TYR A 169 -11.02 -10.22 -0.78
C TYR A 169 -10.15 -11.46 -0.84
N ILE A 170 -10.50 -12.47 -0.03
CA ILE A 170 -9.75 -13.72 0.08
C ILE A 170 -10.68 -14.93 -0.06
N THR A 171 -10.44 -15.75 -1.09
CA THR A 171 -11.34 -16.85 -1.50
C THR A 171 -10.87 -18.24 -1.09
N TYR A 172 -9.90 -18.36 -0.17
CA TYR A 172 -9.40 -19.66 0.30
C TYR A 172 -10.51 -20.52 0.89
N THR A 173 -10.70 -21.71 0.31
CA THR A 173 -11.81 -22.62 0.65
C THR A 173 -11.39 -23.83 1.50
N GLY A 174 -10.07 -24.02 1.70
CA GLY A 174 -9.51 -25.16 2.42
C GLY A 174 -9.78 -25.14 3.93
N SER A 175 -9.72 -26.32 4.56
CA SER A 175 -9.81 -26.49 6.01
C SER A 175 -8.43 -26.27 6.65
N GLY A 176 -8.25 -25.18 7.41
CA GLY A 176 -7.00 -24.90 8.12
C GLY A 176 -6.87 -23.45 8.59
N ASP A 177 -6.29 -23.25 9.78
CA ASP A 177 -6.46 -22.08 10.66
C ASP A 177 -5.66 -20.81 10.32
N SER A 178 -5.33 -20.56 9.05
CA SER A 178 -4.17 -19.68 8.83
C SER A 178 -4.23 -18.74 7.64
N ALA A 179 -5.31 -18.76 6.84
CA ALA A 179 -5.51 -17.77 5.80
C ALA A 179 -6.11 -16.48 6.40
N CYS A 180 -5.36 -15.38 6.40
CA CYS A 180 -5.79 -14.11 6.98
C CYS A 180 -5.42 -12.93 6.06
N PRO A 181 -6.26 -11.91 5.90
CA PRO A 181 -5.87 -10.70 5.16
C PRO A 181 -4.57 -10.08 5.69
N ILE A 182 -4.42 -9.96 7.01
CA ILE A 182 -3.31 -9.23 7.63
C ILE A 182 -2.60 -10.12 8.64
N HIS A 183 -1.28 -10.23 8.51
CA HIS A 183 -0.41 -10.97 9.41
C HIS A 183 0.67 -10.08 9.99
N PHE A 184 0.91 -10.18 11.30
CA PHE A 184 2.02 -9.51 12.00
C PHE A 184 3.15 -10.49 12.24
N SER A 185 4.34 -10.14 11.74
CA SER A 185 5.57 -10.94 11.89
C SER A 185 6.66 -10.19 12.65
N TYR A 186 6.34 -9.06 13.29
CA TYR A 186 7.30 -8.21 13.99
C TYR A 186 6.97 -8.13 15.48
N GLN A 187 8.00 -8.26 16.31
CA GLN A 187 7.88 -8.39 17.76
C GLN A 187 7.19 -7.21 18.45
N PHE A 188 7.17 -6.00 17.87
CA PHE A 188 6.51 -4.83 18.45
C PHE A 188 5.91 -3.94 17.37
N ALA A 189 4.64 -4.10 16.99
CA ALA A 189 4.05 -3.35 15.88
C ALA A 189 3.01 -2.34 16.39
N TYR A 190 3.27 -1.03 16.22
CA TYR A 190 2.25 0.01 16.34
C TYR A 190 1.47 0.15 15.03
N THR A 191 0.18 -0.21 14.98
CA THR A 191 -0.58 -0.10 13.73
C THR A 191 -2.00 0.40 13.88
N ALA A 192 -2.54 0.94 12.79
CA ALA A 192 -3.95 1.29 12.68
C ALA A 192 -4.53 0.60 11.45
N ILE A 193 -5.64 -0.11 11.63
CA ILE A 193 -6.40 -0.73 10.54
C ILE A 193 -7.82 -0.16 10.60
N ARG A 194 -8.17 0.67 9.62
CA ARG A 194 -9.35 1.55 9.70
C ARG A 194 -10.19 1.52 8.44
N ASN A 195 -11.49 1.62 8.60
CA ASN A 195 -12.44 1.83 7.48
C ASN A 195 -12.35 0.79 6.35
N CYS A 196 -11.81 -0.39 6.64
CA CYS A 196 -11.60 -1.42 5.64
C CYS A 196 -12.87 -2.26 5.45
N LEU A 197 -13.07 -2.73 4.22
CA LEU A 197 -14.01 -3.82 3.91
C LEU A 197 -13.22 -5.11 3.80
N ILE A 198 -13.62 -6.15 4.51
CA ILE A 198 -12.93 -7.44 4.52
C ILE A 198 -13.93 -8.55 4.22
N GLU A 199 -13.72 -9.22 3.10
CA GLU A 199 -14.55 -10.32 2.62
C GLU A 199 -13.71 -11.59 2.53
N LYS A 200 -14.19 -12.65 3.19
CA LYS A 200 -13.47 -13.92 3.29
C LYS A 200 -14.41 -15.10 3.07
N TYR A 201 -13.92 -16.13 2.38
CA TYR A 201 -14.66 -17.37 2.19
C TYR A 201 -14.56 -18.24 3.45
N LYS A 202 -15.72 -18.55 4.06
CA LYS A 202 -15.89 -19.33 5.32
C LYS A 202 -15.23 -18.70 6.55
N ASP A 203 -15.69 -19.10 7.73
CA ASP A 203 -15.05 -18.80 9.01
C ASP A 203 -13.75 -19.59 9.20
N ASN A 204 -12.74 -19.30 8.38
CA ASN A 204 -11.40 -19.89 8.51
C ASN A 204 -10.58 -19.16 9.61
N ARG A 205 -11.23 -18.88 10.74
CA ARG A 205 -10.77 -18.23 11.98
C ARG A 205 -10.33 -16.78 11.88
N TYR A 206 -9.16 -16.47 11.32
CA TYR A 206 -8.53 -15.16 11.58
C TYR A 206 -8.70 -14.16 10.43
N ILE A 207 -9.02 -12.91 10.79
CA ILE A 207 -8.91 -11.73 9.91
C ILE A 207 -7.55 -11.07 10.07
N VAL A 208 -7.07 -11.07 11.32
CA VAL A 208 -5.75 -10.61 11.72
C VAL A 208 -5.08 -11.72 12.52
N ARG A 209 -3.84 -12.06 12.16
CA ARG A 209 -3.02 -13.02 12.89
C ARG A 209 -1.74 -12.36 13.37
N ALA A 210 -1.42 -12.49 14.64
CA ALA A 210 -0.12 -12.10 15.19
C ALA A 210 0.54 -13.33 15.82
N GLU A 211 1.72 -13.70 15.32
CA GLU A 211 2.52 -14.79 15.90
C GLU A 211 3.79 -14.22 16.49
N ASN A 212 4.05 -14.52 17.77
CA ASN A 212 5.25 -14.04 18.48
C ASN A 212 5.48 -12.52 18.35
N SER A 213 4.40 -11.76 18.20
CA SER A 213 4.40 -10.34 17.86
C SER A 213 3.61 -9.58 18.90
N GLN A 214 4.20 -8.56 19.51
CA GLN A 214 3.49 -7.64 20.37
C GLN A 214 2.77 -6.58 19.54
N TRP A 215 1.49 -6.81 19.28
CA TRP A 215 0.70 -5.83 18.56
C TRP A 215 0.14 -4.78 19.53
N ARG A 216 0.31 -3.50 19.17
CA ARG A 216 -0.33 -2.37 19.84
C ARG A 216 -1.00 -1.52 18.78
N GLY A 217 -2.30 -1.33 18.85
CA GLY A 217 -2.94 -0.63 17.74
C GLY A 217 -4.44 -0.47 17.86
N ILE A 218 -4.98 0.17 16.83
CA ILE A 218 -6.40 0.46 16.73
C ILE A 218 -6.98 -0.28 15.52
N MET A 219 -8.06 -1.01 15.75
CA MET A 219 -8.94 -1.53 14.70
C MET A 219 -10.32 -0.90 14.85
N THR A 220 -10.70 -0.02 13.93
CA THR A 220 -11.97 0.73 14.01
C THR A 220 -12.62 0.95 12.65
N GLY A 221 -13.95 1.01 12.60
CA GLY A 221 -14.70 1.29 11.37
C GLY A 221 -14.59 0.22 10.28
N ASN A 222 -14.08 -0.96 10.59
CA ASN A 222 -13.93 -2.06 9.62
C ASN A 222 -15.24 -2.86 9.51
N PHE A 223 -15.60 -3.27 8.30
CA PHE A 223 -16.74 -4.14 8.03
C PHE A 223 -16.24 -5.50 7.51
N VAL A 224 -16.67 -6.59 8.15
CA VAL A 224 -16.21 -7.95 7.85
C VAL A 224 -17.39 -8.86 7.54
N THR A 225 -17.35 -9.54 6.39
CA THR A 225 -18.42 -10.43 5.93
C THR A 225 -17.88 -11.71 5.30
N ASN A 226 -18.69 -12.77 5.35
CA ASN A 226 -18.45 -14.04 4.71
C ASN A 226 -18.92 -13.99 3.25
N ILE A 227 -18.05 -14.38 2.32
CA ILE A 227 -18.36 -14.43 0.89
C ILE A 227 -19.46 -15.48 0.59
N SER A 228 -19.51 -16.60 1.32
CA SER A 228 -20.38 -17.73 0.94
C SER A 228 -21.87 -17.50 1.20
N ASP A 229 -22.20 -16.73 2.23
CA ASP A 229 -23.58 -16.55 2.71
C ASP A 229 -23.89 -15.10 3.10
N ASN A 230 -22.96 -14.17 2.85
CA ASN A 230 -23.07 -12.75 3.23
C ASN A 230 -23.33 -12.54 4.73
N SER A 231 -23.05 -13.54 5.57
CA SER A 231 -23.18 -13.41 7.01
C SER A 231 -22.04 -12.58 7.58
N GLN A 232 -22.33 -11.85 8.64
CA GLN A 232 -21.28 -11.12 9.36
C GLN A 232 -20.32 -12.11 10.02
N LEU A 233 -19.02 -11.94 9.81
CA LEU A 233 -17.99 -12.72 10.49
C LEU A 233 -17.53 -12.02 11.77
N ALA A 234 -17.23 -12.80 12.81
CA ALA A 234 -16.52 -12.33 13.98
C ALA A 234 -15.10 -11.88 13.58
N VAL A 235 -14.62 -10.77 14.15
CA VAL A 235 -13.21 -10.38 14.02
C VAL A 235 -12.41 -11.24 14.99
N ALA A 236 -11.96 -12.41 14.56
CA ALA A 236 -11.03 -13.19 15.36
C ALA A 236 -9.61 -12.66 15.16
N VAL A 237 -9.01 -12.19 16.26
CA VAL A 237 -7.61 -11.79 16.35
C VAL A 237 -6.90 -12.86 17.17
N ASN A 238 -5.94 -13.57 16.57
CA ASN A 238 -5.07 -14.45 17.34
C ASN A 238 -3.93 -13.64 17.94
N LEU A 239 -3.88 -13.57 19.27
CA LEU A 239 -2.77 -13.01 20.05
C LEU A 239 -2.08 -14.13 20.81
N MET A 240 -1.05 -14.74 20.23
CA MET A 240 -0.31 -15.81 20.91
C MET A 240 0.90 -15.24 21.66
N ASN A 241 0.74 -14.96 22.95
CA ASN A 241 1.75 -15.23 23.97
C ASN A 241 1.18 -15.11 25.40
N GLN A 242 1.47 -16.05 26.30
CA GLN A 242 1.12 -15.94 27.73
C GLN A 242 1.98 -14.89 28.48
N THR A 243 2.91 -14.23 27.78
CA THR A 243 3.80 -13.18 28.31
C THR A 243 3.69 -11.85 27.55
N SER A 244 2.84 -11.73 26.52
CA SER A 244 2.74 -10.51 25.71
C SER A 244 1.88 -9.43 26.38
N LYS A 245 2.39 -8.20 26.40
CA LYS A 245 1.64 -6.99 26.78
C LYS A 245 0.88 -6.46 25.55
N ASP A 246 0.13 -7.34 24.89
CA ASP A 246 -0.68 -6.98 23.72
C ASP A 246 -1.86 -6.13 24.19
N GLN A 247 -2.04 -4.98 23.56
CA GLN A 247 -3.15 -4.06 23.86
C GLN A 247 -3.88 -3.75 22.56
N ILE A 248 -5.17 -4.11 22.52
CA ILE A 248 -6.04 -3.82 21.39
C ILE A 248 -7.21 -2.96 21.87
N ASP A 249 -7.29 -1.74 21.36
CA ASP A 249 -8.48 -0.90 21.54
C ASP A 249 -9.41 -1.08 20.34
N PHE A 250 -10.59 -1.67 20.59
CA PHE A 250 -11.67 -1.79 19.61
C PHE A 250 -12.71 -0.70 19.82
N SER A 251 -13.14 -0.04 18.74
CA SER A 251 -14.33 0.82 18.72
C SER A 251 -15.13 0.58 17.44
N GLY A 252 -16.36 0.08 17.58
CA GLY A 252 -17.27 -0.19 16.46
C GLY A 252 -18.49 -1.04 16.86
N GLN A 253 -19.63 -0.82 16.20
CA GLN A 253 -20.87 -1.56 16.46
C GLN A 253 -20.78 -3.02 15.97
N LYS A 254 -21.18 -3.97 16.81
CA LYS A 254 -21.36 -5.41 16.51
C LYS A 254 -20.09 -6.19 16.13
N THR A 255 -18.96 -5.96 16.79
CA THR A 255 -17.77 -6.81 16.64
C THR A 255 -17.79 -7.94 17.67
N ALA A 256 -18.01 -9.19 17.26
CA ALA A 256 -17.72 -10.34 18.10
C ALA A 256 -16.20 -10.55 18.12
N ILE A 257 -15.60 -10.43 19.31
CA ILE A 257 -14.17 -10.56 19.54
C ILE A 257 -13.91 -11.96 20.11
N TYR A 258 -13.18 -12.78 19.36
CA TYR A 258 -12.64 -14.04 19.88
C TYR A 258 -11.13 -13.88 20.08
N ILE A 259 -10.72 -13.64 21.32
CA ILE A 259 -9.32 -13.57 21.73
C ILE A 259 -8.94 -14.94 22.30
N LYS A 260 -7.95 -15.59 21.71
CA LYS A 260 -7.33 -16.80 22.25
C LYS A 260 -5.98 -16.43 22.86
N GLY A 261 -5.98 -15.99 24.12
CA GLY A 261 -4.80 -15.51 24.86
C GLY A 261 -5.19 -14.68 26.10
N SER A 262 -4.26 -14.43 27.00
CA SER A 262 -4.50 -13.68 28.25
C SER A 262 -4.58 -12.17 27.94
N LEU A 263 -5.73 -11.54 28.18
CA LEU A 263 -5.83 -10.07 28.25
C LEU A 263 -5.16 -9.59 29.54
N VAL A 264 -4.14 -8.75 29.43
CA VAL A 264 -3.65 -7.95 30.57
C VAL A 264 -4.24 -6.55 30.41
N ASN A 265 -5.26 -6.24 31.21
CA ASN A 265 -5.77 -4.88 31.39
C ASN A 265 -4.67 -3.97 31.97
#